data_AF-N6XKU6-F1
#
_entry.id   AF-N6XKU6-F1
#
_cell.length_a   1.000
_cell.length_b   1.000
_cell.length_c   1.000
_cell.angle_alpha   90.00
_cell.angle_beta   90.00
_cell.angle_gamma   90.00
#
_symmetry.space_group_name_H-M   'P 1'
#
loop_
_entity.id
_entity.type
_entity.pdbx_description
1 polymer ?
#
loop_
_entity_poly.entity_id
_entity_poly.type
_entity_poly.pdbx_seq_one_letter_code
_entity_poly.pdbx_strand_id
1 'polypeptide(L)'
;MSDVTVRKPRPKHLALNQIRLPLPGIVSILHRISGAGLFLLLPFLLFLLDRSLGSPETFETFSAVVGHPLVKLLLIGLLWAYLHHFCAGIRFLLLDMHKGLELEAARNSSRIVLVVSIVLTVIIGVKLW
;
A
#
# COMPACT_ATOMS: atom_id res chain seq x y z
N MET A 1 -9.73 38.18 33.86
CA MET A 1 -10.53 36.96 33.66
C MET A 1 -10.49 36.65 32.17
N SER A 2 -9.78 35.59 31.78
CA SER A 2 -9.61 35.20 30.38
C SER A 2 -10.89 34.56 29.84
N ASP A 3 -11.47 35.17 28.82
CA ASP A 3 -12.69 34.69 28.16
C ASP A 3 -12.40 33.36 27.44
N VAL A 4 -12.92 32.26 27.97
CA VAL A 4 -12.76 30.92 27.38
C VAL A 4 -13.76 30.82 26.23
N THR A 5 -13.29 31.07 25.02
CA THR A 5 -14.08 30.84 23.80
C THR A 5 -14.46 29.37 23.68
N VAL A 6 -15.70 29.03 24.01
CA VAL A 6 -16.27 27.70 23.84
C VAL A 6 -16.32 27.39 22.34
N ARG A 7 -15.41 26.54 21.84
CA ARG A 7 -15.38 26.12 20.44
C ARG A 7 -16.65 25.34 20.11
N LYS A 8 -17.53 25.93 19.28
CA LYS A 8 -18.71 25.25 18.74
C LYS A 8 -18.27 23.99 17.96
N PRO A 9 -18.76 22.80 18.32
CA PRO A 9 -18.38 21.58 17.61
C PRO A 9 -18.88 21.67 16.17
N ARG A 10 -17.97 21.50 15.20
CA ARG A 10 -18.33 21.49 13.77
C ARG A 10 -19.20 20.26 13.47
N PRO A 11 -20.30 20.41 12.73
CA PRO A 11 -21.08 19.26 12.31
C PRO A 11 -20.22 18.33 11.46
N LYS A 12 -20.15 17.05 11.85
CA LYS A 12 -19.45 15.99 11.12
C LYS A 12 -20.49 15.04 10.55
N HIS A 13 -20.69 15.05 9.24
CA HIS A 13 -21.58 14.12 8.55
C HIS A 13 -20.77 13.04 7.81
N LEU A 14 -20.03 12.23 8.58
CA LEU A 14 -19.17 11.15 8.06
C LEU A 14 -19.91 9.80 8.12
N ALA A 15 -21.02 9.68 7.37
CA ALA A 15 -21.77 8.42 7.27
C ALA A 15 -21.04 7.44 6.34
N LEU A 16 -19.93 6.87 6.80
CA LEU A 16 -19.04 6.01 5.99
C LEU A 16 -19.76 4.83 5.34
N ASN A 17 -20.78 4.30 5.99
CA ASN A 17 -21.65 3.23 5.48
C ASN A 17 -22.60 3.68 4.34
N GLN A 18 -22.82 4.99 4.17
CA GLN A 18 -23.68 5.55 3.13
C GLN A 18 -22.86 6.09 1.93
N ILE A 19 -21.56 6.34 2.10
CA ILE A 19 -20.70 6.90 1.06
C ILE A 19 -20.21 5.79 0.12
N ARG A 20 -20.55 5.91 -1.17
CA ARG A 20 -20.02 5.04 -2.22
C ARG A 20 -18.79 5.67 -2.86
N LEU A 21 -17.61 5.11 -2.56
CA LEU A 21 -16.36 5.61 -3.11
C LEU A 21 -16.22 5.24 -4.59
N PRO A 22 -15.91 6.21 -5.47
CA PRO A 22 -15.53 5.89 -6.84
C PRO A 22 -14.13 5.23 -6.85
N LEU A 23 -13.80 4.56 -7.96
CA LEU A 23 -12.53 3.84 -8.09
C LEU A 23 -11.27 4.67 -7.73
N PRO A 24 -11.14 5.95 -8.11
CA PRO A 24 -10.01 6.78 -7.67
C PRO A 24 -9.93 6.96 -6.15
N GLY A 25 -11.08 7.01 -5.46
CA GLY A 25 -11.15 7.06 -4.00
C GLY A 25 -10.64 5.77 -3.36
N ILE A 26 -11.00 4.61 -3.92
CA ILE A 26 -10.48 3.31 -3.47
C ILE A 26 -8.96 3.25 -3.66
N VAL A 27 -8.45 3.60 -4.84
CA VAL A 27 -6.99 3.64 -5.10
C VAL A 27 -6.26 4.56 -4.14
N SER A 28 -6.84 5.72 -3.80
CA SER A 28 -6.27 6.64 -2.82
C SER A 28 -6.18 6.04 -1.41
N ILE A 29 -7.24 5.39 -0.94
CA ILE A 29 -7.22 4.72 0.36
C ILE A 29 -6.21 3.58 0.37
N LEU A 30 -6.21 2.75 -0.67
CA LEU A 30 -5.25 1.65 -0.78
C LEU A 30 -3.80 2.16 -0.83
N HIS A 31 -3.51 3.28 -1.49
CA HIS A 31 -2.18 3.88 -1.48
C HIS A 31 -1.74 4.35 -0.09
N ARG A 32 -2.67 4.93 0.69
CA ARG A 32 -2.40 5.33 2.09
C ARG A 32 -2.16 4.13 2.98
N ILE A 33 -3.03 3.12 2.91
CA ILE A 33 -2.91 1.88 3.70
C ILE A 33 -1.62 1.15 3.35
N SER A 34 -1.31 1.02 2.05
CA SER A 34 -0.08 0.35 1.62
C SER A 34 1.16 1.10 2.06
N GLY A 35 1.17 2.43 2.00
CA GLY A 35 2.29 3.25 2.49
C GLY A 35 2.52 3.08 3.99
N ALA A 36 1.45 3.13 4.78
CA ALA A 36 1.52 2.90 6.22
C ALA A 36 1.99 1.47 6.55
N GLY A 37 1.45 0.46 5.87
CA GLY A 37 1.83 -0.94 6.06
C GLY A 37 3.31 -1.18 5.72
N LEU A 38 3.80 -0.63 4.62
CA LEU A 38 5.21 -0.71 4.22
C LEU A 38 6.12 -0.04 5.24
N PHE A 39 5.75 1.16 5.72
CA PHE A 39 6.52 1.85 6.75
C PHE A 39 6.60 1.03 8.05
N LEU A 40 5.48 0.48 8.51
CA LEU A 40 5.44 -0.32 9.73
C LEU A 40 6.20 -1.65 9.60
N LEU A 41 6.21 -2.27 8.42
CA LEU A 41 6.91 -3.52 8.17
C LEU A 41 8.37 -3.35 7.70
N LEU A 42 8.82 -2.12 7.44
CA LEU A 42 10.19 -1.86 7.01
C LEU A 42 11.24 -2.38 8.02
N PRO A 43 11.11 -2.16 9.34
CA PRO A 43 12.06 -2.75 10.30
C PRO A 43 12.10 -4.28 10.26
N PHE A 44 10.94 -4.92 10.08
CA PHE A 44 10.87 -6.38 9.93
C PHE A 44 11.56 -6.86 8.65
N LEU A 45 11.37 -6.16 7.53
CA LEU A 45 12.06 -6.46 6.27
C LEU A 45 13.58 -6.30 6.38
N LEU A 46 14.04 -5.24 7.05
CA LEU A 46 15.47 -5.02 7.29
C LEU A 46 16.05 -6.09 8.22
N PHE A 47 15.31 -6.51 9.24
CA PHE A 47 15.69 -7.64 10.08
C PHE A 47 15.79 -8.93 9.27
N LEU A 48 14.81 -9.23 8.41
CA LEU A 48 14.85 -10.41 7.55
C LEU A 48 16.08 -10.37 6.61
N LEU A 49 16.39 -9.20 6.04
CA LEU A 49 17.57 -9.00 5.20
C LEU A 49 18.87 -9.22 5.99
N ASP A 50 19.00 -8.62 7.17
CA ASP A 50 20.16 -8.80 8.06
C ASP A 50 20.41 -10.29 8.35
N ARG A 51 19.36 -11.02 8.75
CA ARG A 51 19.45 -12.46 9.05
C ARG A 51 19.78 -13.31 7.82
N SER A 52 19.38 -12.87 6.63
CA SER A 52 19.75 -13.53 5.37
C SER A 52 21.23 -13.34 5.00
N LEU A 53 21.90 -12.33 5.55
CA LEU A 53 23.30 -11.99 5.24
C LEU A 53 24.27 -12.39 6.36
N GLY A 54 23.78 -12.80 7.53
CA GLY A 54 24.58 -13.07 8.73
C GLY A 54 25.53 -14.27 8.62
N SER A 55 24.99 -15.48 8.61
CA SER A 55 25.75 -16.72 8.45
C SER A 55 24.95 -17.78 7.68
N PRO A 56 25.58 -18.87 7.21
CA PRO A 56 24.87 -19.98 6.56
C PRO A 56 23.73 -20.54 7.43
N GLU A 57 23.97 -20.70 8.73
CA GLU A 57 22.99 -21.25 9.67
C GLU A 57 21.78 -20.31 9.85
N THR A 58 22.02 -19.00 9.88
CA THR A 58 20.94 -18.02 10.00
C THR A 58 20.15 -17.92 8.71
N PHE A 59 20.83 -18.00 7.56
CA PHE A 59 20.18 -18.05 6.26
C PHE A 59 19.28 -19.28 6.12
N GLU A 60 19.76 -20.48 6.47
CA GLU A 60 18.96 -21.70 6.42
C GLU A 60 17.73 -21.63 7.33
N THR A 61 17.91 -21.13 8.56
CA THR A 61 16.80 -20.94 9.51
C THR A 61 15.72 -20.02 8.94
N PHE A 62 16.11 -18.87 8.37
CA PHE A 62 15.15 -17.92 7.82
C PHE A 62 14.58 -18.33 6.46
N SER A 63 15.35 -19.09 5.67
CA SER A 63 14.84 -19.74 4.46
C SER A 63 13.70 -20.70 4.80
N ALA A 64 13.81 -21.48 5.88
CA ALA A 64 12.73 -22.33 6.37
C ALA A 64 11.49 -21.52 6.82
N VAL A 65 11.70 -20.39 7.51
CA VAL A 65 10.60 -19.48 7.91
C VAL A 65 9.89 -18.89 6.70
N VAL A 66 10.63 -18.35 5.73
CA VAL A 66 10.08 -17.81 4.47
C VAL A 66 9.43 -18.91 3.63
N GLY A 67 9.91 -20.14 3.73
CA GLY A 67 9.32 -21.31 3.10
C GLY A 67 7.90 -21.64 3.60
N HIS A 68 7.53 -21.19 4.81
CA HIS A 68 6.22 -21.46 5.39
C HIS A 68 5.10 -20.76 4.57
N PRO A 69 4.03 -21.48 4.15
CA PRO A 69 2.99 -20.91 3.29
C PRO A 69 2.35 -19.62 3.81
N LEU A 70 2.11 -19.51 5.12
CA LEU A 70 1.55 -18.28 5.71
C LEU A 70 2.51 -17.09 5.61
N VAL A 71 3.82 -17.33 5.70
CA VAL A 71 4.83 -16.27 5.54
C VAL A 71 4.90 -15.86 4.07
N LYS A 72 4.86 -16.82 3.14
CA LYS A 72 4.74 -16.52 1.69
C LYS A 72 3.50 -15.70 1.37
N LEU A 73 2.35 -15.99 1.99
CA LEU A 73 1.12 -15.19 1.82
C LEU A 73 1.26 -13.77 2.39
N LEU A 74 1.93 -13.60 3.52
CA LEU A 74 2.22 -12.27 4.05
C LEU A 74 3.16 -11.50 3.10
N LEU A 75 4.21 -12.16 2.62
CA LEU A 75 5.19 -11.57 1.70
C LEU A 75 4.58 -11.23 0.33
N ILE A 76 3.66 -12.03 -0.21
CA ILE A 76 2.96 -11.67 -1.46
C ILE A 76 2.01 -10.49 -1.25
N GLY A 77 1.37 -10.38 -0.09
CA GLY A 77 0.57 -9.22 0.29
C GLY A 77 1.42 -7.95 0.42
N LEU A 78 2.61 -8.07 1.00
CA LEU A 78 3.58 -6.97 1.14
C LEU A 78 4.16 -6.55 -0.21
N LEU A 79 4.44 -7.52 -1.09
CA LEU A 79 4.85 -7.28 -2.48
C LEU A 79 3.76 -6.51 -3.24
N TRP A 80 2.49 -6.93 -3.13
CA TRP A 80 1.39 -6.20 -3.74
C TRP A 80 1.24 -4.80 -3.15
N ALA A 81 1.36 -4.65 -1.82
CA ALA A 81 1.32 -3.35 -1.16
C ALA A 81 2.38 -2.40 -1.73
N TYR A 82 3.62 -2.88 -1.90
CA TYR A 82 4.71 -2.13 -2.54
C TYR A 82 4.37 -1.74 -3.98
N LEU A 83 3.97 -2.71 -4.82
CA LEU A 83 3.69 -2.46 -6.23
C LEU A 83 2.48 -1.56 -6.45
N HIS A 84 1.40 -1.75 -5.68
CA HIS A 84 0.26 -0.83 -5.67
C HIS A 84 0.66 0.56 -5.21
N HIS A 85 1.43 0.67 -4.12
CA HIS A 85 1.91 1.97 -3.61
C HIS A 85 2.73 2.71 -4.66
N PHE A 86 3.66 2.02 -5.31
CA PHE A 86 4.54 2.55 -6.34
C PHE A 86 3.75 3.01 -7.58
N CYS A 87 2.91 2.14 -8.16
CA CYS A 87 2.11 2.49 -9.33
C CYS A 87 1.12 3.64 -9.03
N ALA A 88 0.47 3.62 -7.87
CA ALA A 88 -0.40 4.70 -7.44
C ALA A 88 0.39 6.00 -7.19
N GLY A 89 1.60 5.91 -6.64
CA GLY A 89 2.51 7.03 -6.44
C GLY A 89 2.87 7.71 -7.75
N ILE A 90 3.24 6.95 -8.79
CA ILE A 90 3.46 7.49 -10.15
C ILE A 90 2.21 8.22 -10.65
N ARG A 91 1.03 7.61 -10.49
CA ARG A 91 -0.23 8.27 -10.86
C ARG A 91 -0.43 9.58 -10.09
N PHE A 92 -0.14 9.63 -8.79
CA PHE A 92 -0.26 10.87 -8.01
C PHE A 92 0.73 11.94 -8.46
N LEU A 93 1.98 11.58 -8.74
CA LEU A 93 2.96 12.52 -9.31
C LEU A 93 2.50 13.08 -10.67
N LEU A 94 1.86 12.27 -11.52
CA LEU A 94 1.27 12.75 -12.78
C LEU A 94 0.11 13.73 -12.53
N LEU A 95 -0.73 13.48 -11.54
CA LEU A 95 -1.81 14.40 -11.15
C LEU A 95 -1.24 15.71 -10.60
N ASP A 96 -0.16 15.68 -9.82
CA ASP A 96 0.53 16.87 -9.31
C ASP A 96 1.12 17.71 -10.46
N MET A 97 1.49 17.05 -11.56
CA MET A 97 1.87 17.70 -12.83
C MET A 97 0.67 18.10 -13.70
N HIS A 98 -0.56 18.07 -13.16
CA HIS A 98 -1.81 18.39 -13.85
C HIS A 98 -2.15 17.48 -15.05
N LYS A 99 -1.66 16.23 -15.05
CA LYS A 99 -1.95 15.23 -16.09
C LYS A 99 -3.02 14.24 -15.62
N GLY A 100 -4.08 14.07 -16.41
CA GLY A 100 -5.14 13.09 -16.14
C GLY A 100 -6.18 13.51 -15.09
N LEU A 101 -6.41 14.82 -14.95
CA LEU A 101 -7.37 15.42 -14.01
C LEU A 101 -8.84 15.18 -14.40
N GLU A 102 -9.12 15.03 -15.70
CA GLU A 102 -10.47 14.76 -16.21
C GLU A 102 -11.05 13.48 -15.61
N LEU A 103 -12.36 13.48 -15.33
CA LEU A 103 -13.03 12.40 -14.61
C LEU A 103 -12.79 11.01 -15.24
N GLU A 104 -12.89 10.93 -16.57
CA GLU A 104 -12.69 9.68 -17.29
C GLU A 104 -11.23 9.23 -17.23
N ALA A 105 -10.28 10.13 -17.45
CA ALA A 105 -8.85 9.86 -17.34
C ALA A 105 -8.46 9.44 -15.92
N ALA A 106 -9.03 10.08 -14.89
CA ALA A 106 -8.82 9.76 -13.50
C ALA A 106 -9.32 8.35 -13.16
N ARG A 107 -10.47 7.94 -13.72
CA ARG A 107 -11.02 6.58 -13.57
C ARG A 107 -10.19 5.53 -14.32
N ASN A 108 -9.80 5.82 -15.55
CA ASN A 108 -9.00 4.91 -16.38
C ASN A 108 -7.61 4.68 -15.77
N SER A 109 -6.92 5.76 -15.36
CA SER A 109 -5.63 5.65 -14.66
C SER A 109 -5.73 4.84 -13.36
N SER A 110 -6.83 4.96 -12.61
CA SER A 110 -7.06 4.11 -11.43
C SER A 110 -7.23 2.63 -11.76
N ARG A 111 -7.91 2.28 -12.86
CA ARG A 111 -7.98 0.89 -13.35
C ARG A 111 -6.60 0.37 -13.72
N ILE A 112 -5.82 1.18 -14.45
CA ILE A 112 -4.46 0.82 -14.87
C ILE A 112 -3.59 0.52 -13.65
N VAL A 113 -3.61 1.35 -12.61
CA VAL A 113 -2.86 1.11 -11.35
C VAL A 113 -3.19 -0.26 -10.76
N LEU A 114 -4.47 -0.61 -10.65
CA LEU A 114 -4.90 -1.89 -10.07
C LEU A 114 -4.48 -3.08 -10.95
N VAL A 115 -4.72 -3.01 -12.26
CA VAL A 115 -4.37 -4.09 -13.19
C VAL A 115 -2.86 -4.30 -13.23
N VAL A 116 -2.08 -3.23 -13.41
CA VAL A 116 -0.62 -3.31 -13.52
C VAL A 116 -0.02 -3.82 -12.21
N SER A 117 -0.45 -3.31 -11.05
CA SER A 117 0.10 -3.78 -9.76
C SER A 117 -0.20 -5.26 -9.51
N ILE A 118 -1.40 -5.74 -9.85
CA ILE A 118 -1.76 -7.16 -9.71
C ILE A 118 -0.94 -8.02 -10.69
N VAL A 119 -0.83 -7.61 -11.97
CA VAL A 119 -0.04 -8.34 -12.97
C VAL A 119 1.42 -8.44 -12.55
N LEU A 120 2.03 -7.34 -12.10
CA LEU A 120 3.40 -7.34 -11.58
C LEU A 120 3.53 -8.23 -10.34
N THR A 121 2.53 -8.22 -9.45
CA THR A 121 2.51 -9.07 -8.25
C THR A 121 2.50 -10.54 -8.64
N VAL A 122 1.70 -10.94 -9.63
CA VAL A 122 1.66 -12.32 -10.12
C VAL A 122 3.00 -12.71 -10.73
N ILE A 123 3.55 -11.88 -11.63
CA ILE A 123 4.82 -12.17 -12.31
C ILE A 123 5.97 -12.34 -11.31
N ILE A 124 6.08 -11.44 -10.33
CA ILE A 124 7.16 -11.47 -9.35
C ILE A 124 6.88 -12.52 -8.26
N GLY A 125 5.62 -12.62 -7.82
CA GLY A 125 5.18 -13.51 -6.75
C GLY A 125 5.30 -14.99 -7.12
N VAL A 126 5.31 -15.36 -8.40
CA VAL A 126 5.63 -16.73 -8.84
C VAL A 126 7.01 -17.16 -8.34
N LYS A 127 8.01 -16.27 -8.24
CA LYS A 127 9.34 -16.63 -7.72
C LYS A 127 9.36 -16.92 -6.22
N LEU A 128 8.33 -16.48 -5.49
CA LEU A 128 8.22 -16.70 -4.05
C LEU A 128 7.72 -18.11 -3.73
N TRP A 129 7.06 -18.75 -4.70
CA TRP A 129 6.46 -20.08 -4.56
C TRP A 129 7.36 -21.15 -5.16
#